data_AF-A0A7X8L8C8-F1
#
_entry.id   AF-A0A7X8L8C8-F1
#
_cell.length_a   1.000
_cell.length_b   1.000
_cell.length_c   1.000
_cell.angle_alpha   90.00
_cell.angle_beta   90.00
_cell.angle_gamma   90.00
#
_symmetry.space_group_name_H-M   'P 1'
#
loop_
_entity.id
_entity.type
_entity.pdbx_description
1 polymer ?
#
loop_
_entity_poly.entity_id
_entity_poly.type
_entity_poly.pdbx_seq_one_letter_code
_entity_poly.pdbx_strand_id
1 'polypeptide(L)'
;MKLWGKLIQKQKIIQSIVIENNNPALSKEQQRKDCLEQLCYDFDIPYPIWLPYNEQDYKKYKKTAFKQDHFIEPISFDYLEIQELETEKVL
;
A
#
# COMPACT_ATOMS: atom_id res chain seq x y z
N MET A 1 -11.69 -4.88 0.61
CA MET A 1 -10.60 -3.87 0.69
C MET A 1 -10.17 -3.52 -0.73
N LYS A 2 -10.04 -2.23 -1.06
CA LYS A 2 -9.48 -1.78 -2.34
C LYS A 2 -8.31 -0.85 -2.06
N LEU A 3 -7.10 -1.25 -2.46
CA LEU A 3 -5.86 -0.55 -2.13
C LEU A 3 -5.18 -0.08 -3.42
N TRP A 4 -4.94 1.23 -3.51
CA TRP A 4 -4.17 1.84 -4.59
C TRP A 4 -2.72 2.02 -4.17
N GLY A 5 -1.82 1.27 -4.79
CA GLY A 5 -0.38 1.43 -4.65
C GLY A 5 0.20 2.32 -5.74
N LYS A 6 1.15 3.18 -5.37
CA LYS A 6 1.86 4.11 -6.27
C LYS A 6 3.34 4.09 -5.98
N LEU A 7 4.16 3.82 -6.98
CA LEU A 7 5.60 4.09 -6.92
C LEU A 7 5.84 5.54 -7.33
N ILE A 8 6.46 6.31 -6.45
CA ILE A 8 6.78 7.71 -6.69
C ILE A 8 8.29 7.87 -6.90
N GLN A 9 8.66 8.62 -7.94
CA GLN A 9 10.04 9.04 -8.17
C GLN A 9 10.04 10.48 -8.71
N LYS A 10 10.86 11.36 -8.13
CA LYS A 10 10.96 12.79 -8.49
C LYS A 10 9.60 13.47 -8.55
N GLN A 11 8.77 13.24 -7.52
CA GLN A 11 7.40 13.74 -7.38
C GLN A 11 6.42 13.30 -8.49
N LYS A 12 6.75 12.27 -9.28
CA LYS A 12 5.88 11.70 -10.31
C LYS A 12 5.51 10.26 -9.95
N ILE A 13 4.29 9.88 -10.26
CA ILE A 13 3.88 8.47 -10.25
C ILE A 13 4.54 7.81 -11.47
N ILE A 14 5.42 6.84 -11.23
CA ILE A 14 6.07 6.07 -12.31
C ILE A 14 5.31 4.78 -12.62
N GLN A 15 4.64 4.20 -11.62
CA GLN A 15 3.75 3.05 -11.78
C GLN A 15 2.67 3.09 -10.70
N SER A 16 1.47 2.60 -11.01
CA SER A 16 0.41 2.46 -10.01
C SER A 16 -0.52 1.31 -10.32
N ILE A 17 -0.98 0.62 -9.29
CA ILE A 17 -1.82 -0.57 -9.38
C ILE A 17 -2.92 -0.48 -8.31
N VAL A 18 -4.12 -0.96 -8.64
CA VAL A 18 -5.22 -1.10 -7.68
C VAL A 18 -5.47 -2.59 -7.45
N ILE A 19 -5.34 -3.03 -6.20
CA ILE A 19 -5.65 -4.39 -5.79
C ILE A 19 -6.91 -4.40 -4.95
N GLU A 20 -7.76 -5.41 -5.16
CA GLU A 20 -8.99 -5.58 -4.41
C GLU A 20 -9.05 -6.98 -3.79
N ASN A 21 -9.33 -7.03 -2.49
CA ASN A 21 -9.57 -8.25 -1.74
C ASN A 21 -10.94 -8.18 -1.06
N ASN A 22 -11.89 -8.97 -1.56
CA ASN A 22 -13.27 -9.02 -1.07
C ASN A 22 -13.57 -10.28 -0.25
N ASN A 23 -12.56 -10.98 0.25
CA ASN A 23 -12.76 -12.20 1.02
C ASN A 23 -13.42 -11.87 2.38
N PRO A 24 -14.69 -12.27 2.61
CA PRO A 24 -15.42 -11.92 3.83
C PRO A 24 -14.91 -12.67 5.07
N ALA A 25 -14.10 -13.72 4.90
CA ALA A 25 -13.52 -14.48 6.00
C ALA A 25 -12.31 -13.80 6.65
N LEU A 26 -11.75 -12.77 6.02
CA LEU A 26 -10.55 -12.07 6.48
C LEU A 26 -10.89 -10.77 7.20
N SER A 27 -10.11 -10.44 8.24
CA SER A 27 -10.14 -9.12 8.88
C SER A 27 -9.69 -8.03 7.91
N LYS A 28 -10.06 -6.76 8.16
CA LYS A 28 -9.58 -5.63 7.34
C LYS A 28 -8.05 -5.54 7.29
N GLU A 29 -7.39 -5.87 8.39
CA GLU A 29 -5.93 -5.87 8.49
C GLU A 29 -5.33 -6.97 7.60
N GLN A 30 -5.90 -8.18 7.64
CA GLN A 30 -5.50 -9.29 6.78
C GLN A 30 -5.74 -8.94 5.31
N GLN A 31 -6.91 -8.43 4.94
CA GLN A 31 -7.19 -7.99 3.57
C GLN A 31 -6.20 -6.90 3.09
N ARG A 32 -5.84 -5.94 3.96
CA ARG A 32 -4.85 -4.91 3.65
C ARG A 32 -3.47 -5.52 3.41
N LYS A 33 -3.06 -6.44 4.29
CA LYS A 33 -1.79 -7.16 4.17
C LYS A 33 -1.74 -7.92 2.85
N ASP A 34 -2.76 -8.72 2.53
CA ASP A 34 -2.85 -9.45 1.26
C ASP A 34 -2.77 -8.50 0.05
N CYS A 35 -3.47 -7.36 0.09
CA CYS A 35 -3.40 -6.37 -0.99
C CYS A 35 -1.98 -5.79 -1.13
N LEU A 36 -1.30 -5.50 -0.02
CA LEU A 36 0.06 -4.98 -0.02
C LEU A 36 1.06 -6.03 -0.53
N GLU A 37 0.91 -7.30 -0.15
CA GLU A 37 1.71 -8.41 -0.67
C GLU A 37 1.55 -8.54 -2.19
N GLN A 38 0.32 -8.51 -2.70
CA GLN A 38 0.06 -8.55 -4.15
C GLN A 38 0.62 -7.31 -4.87
N LEU A 39 0.50 -6.12 -4.28
CA LEU A 39 1.12 -4.91 -4.84
C LEU A 39 2.64 -5.06 -4.98
N CYS A 40 3.31 -5.57 -3.93
CA CYS A 40 4.76 -5.75 -3.96
C CYS A 40 5.17 -6.77 -5.03
N TYR A 41 4.40 -7.86 -5.16
CA TYR A 41 4.60 -8.85 -6.23
C TYR A 41 4.45 -8.24 -7.63
N ASP A 42 3.36 -7.50 -7.88
CA ASP A 42 3.11 -6.91 -9.20
C ASP A 42 4.06 -5.76 -9.56
N PHE A 43 4.58 -5.06 -8.54
CA PHE A 43 5.61 -4.03 -8.73
C PHE A 43 7.02 -4.61 -8.87
N ASP A 44 7.23 -5.90 -8.56
CA ASP A 44 8.55 -6.52 -8.42
C ASP A 44 9.45 -5.77 -7.41
N ILE A 45 8.92 -5.54 -6.20
CA ILE A 45 9.63 -4.85 -5.12
C ILE A 45 9.61 -5.68 -3.82
N PRO A 46 10.58 -5.49 -2.91
CA PRO A 46 10.56 -6.13 -1.61
C PRO A 46 9.34 -5.69 -0.77
N TYR A 47 8.88 -6.54 0.15
CA TYR A 47 7.79 -6.19 1.06
C TYR A 47 8.28 -5.18 2.12
N PRO A 48 7.62 -4.03 2.31
CA PRO A 48 8.06 -3.02 3.28
C PRO A 48 7.74 -3.41 4.72
N ILE A 49 8.61 -3.01 5.64
CA ILE A 49 8.36 -3.04 7.08
C ILE A 49 7.30 -1.98 7.43
N TRP A 50 6.31 -2.36 8.23
CA TRP A 50 5.31 -1.43 8.76
C TRP A 50 5.81 -0.80 10.06
N LEU A 51 6.21 0.47 10.01
CA LEU A 51 6.70 1.22 11.16
C LEU A 51 5.53 1.90 11.91
N PRO A 52 5.70 2.27 13.20
CA PRO A 52 4.61 2.81 14.00
C PRO A 52 3.94 4.07 13.43
N TYR A 53 4.66 4.91 12.69
CA TYR A 53 4.08 6.09 12.06
C TYR A 53 3.20 5.73 10.86
N ASN A 54 3.47 4.61 10.17
CA ASN A 54 2.60 4.15 9.09
C ASN A 54 1.21 3.84 9.61
N GLU A 55 1.13 3.23 10.80
CA GLU A 55 -0.13 2.95 11.46
C GLU A 55 -0.89 4.23 11.84
N GLN A 56 -0.19 5.26 12.30
CA GLN A 56 -0.79 6.56 12.64
C GLN A 56 -1.36 7.26 11.40
N ASP A 57 -0.57 7.32 10.32
CA ASP A 57 -0.99 7.93 9.06
C ASP A 57 -2.15 7.15 8.44
N TYR A 58 -2.06 5.82 8.39
CA TYR A 58 -3.09 4.98 7.81
C TYR A 58 -4.42 5.10 8.57
N LYS A 59 -4.40 5.11 9.90
CA LYS A 59 -5.62 5.31 10.70
C LYS A 59 -6.29 6.65 10.40
N LYS A 60 -5.50 7.72 10.24
CA LYS A 60 -6.00 9.09 10.08
C LYS A 60 -6.43 9.41 8.65
N TYR A 61 -5.66 8.96 7.67
CA TYR A 61 -5.78 9.38 6.28
C TYR A 61 -6.17 8.27 5.32
N LYS A 62 -6.27 7.02 5.81
CA LYS A 62 -6.40 5.83 4.95
C LYS A 62 -5.28 5.73 3.91
N LYS A 63 -4.13 6.30 4.26
CA LYS A 63 -2.98 6.47 3.38
C LYS A 63 -1.69 6.43 4.20
N THR A 64 -0.64 5.81 3.66
CA THR A 64 0.71 5.88 4.22
C THR A 64 1.75 5.67 3.12
N ALA A 65 3.02 5.96 3.40
CA ALA A 65 4.12 5.83 2.46
C ALA A 65 5.33 5.11 3.08
N PHE A 66 6.01 4.33 2.25
CA PHE A 66 7.18 3.53 2.57
C PHE A 66 8.37 4.05 1.77
N LYS A 67 9.34 4.65 2.48
CA LYS A 67 10.64 5.10 1.95
C LYS A 67 11.70 4.03 2.17
N GLN A 68 12.93 4.28 1.73
CA GLN A 68 14.06 3.35 1.84
C GLN A 68 14.25 2.71 3.23
N ASP A 69 13.98 3.42 4.32
CA ASP A 69 14.07 2.93 5.70
C ASP A 69 13.08 1.79 6.04
N HIS A 70 12.06 1.58 5.21
CA HIS A 70 11.12 0.47 5.36
C HIS A 70 11.56 -0.78 4.59
N PHE A 71 12.54 -0.68 3.71
CA PHE A 71 13.00 -1.81 2.89
C PHE A 71 14.39 -2.23 3.34
N ILE A 72 14.57 -3.55 3.52
CA ILE A 72 15.88 -4.12 3.85
C ILE A 72 16.84 -3.97 2.66
N GLU A 73 16.31 -4.08 1.45
CA GLU A 73 17.06 -3.96 0.19
C GLU A 73 16.92 -2.55 -0.41
N PRO A 74 17.90 -2.11 -1.22
CA PRO A 74 17.80 -0.84 -1.94
C PRO A 74 16.61 -0.80 -2.89
N ILE A 75 15.88 0.32 -2.90
CA ILE A 75 14.79 0.56 -3.84
C ILE A 75 15.21 1.53 -4.95
N SER A 76 14.64 1.35 -6.14
CA SER A 76 14.92 2.20 -7.33
C SER A 76 13.98 3.42 -7.46
N PHE A 77 13.11 3.64 -6.48
CA PHE A 77 12.10 4.69 -6.41
C PHE A 77 12.25 5.49 -5.09
N ASP A 78 11.58 6.63 -4.96
CA ASP A 78 11.70 7.47 -3.77
C ASP A 78 10.85 6.92 -2.60
N TYR A 79 9.61 6.50 -2.91
CA TYR A 79 8.72 5.82 -1.97
C TYR A 79 7.56 5.10 -2.67
N LEU A 80 7.06 4.05 -2.02
CA LEU A 80 5.76 3.45 -2.29
C LEU A 80 4.71 4.17 -1.45
N GLU A 81 3.65 4.70 -2.05
CA GLU A 81 2.46 5.19 -1.34
C GLU A 81 1.33 4.18 -1.50
N ILE A 82 0.62 3.87 -0.42
CA ILE A 82 -0.62 3.10 -0.47
C ILE A 82 -1.79 3.93 0.05
N GLN A 83 -2.95 3.76 -0.57
CA GLN A 83 -4.20 4.42 -0.17
C GLN A 83 -5.38 3.46 -0.27
N GLU A 84 -6.13 3.31 0.81
CA GLU A 84 -7.43 2.60 0.78
C GLU A 84 -8.43 3.49 0.02
N LEU A 85 -9.07 2.91 -0.98
CA LEU A 85 -10.11 3.55 -1.77
C LEU A 85 -11.47 3.26 -1.13
N GLU A 86 -12.31 4.29 -1.05
CA GLU A 86 -13.69 4.13 -0.64
C GLU A 86 -14.43 3.30 -1.70
N THR A 87 -15.00 2.16 -1.30
CA THR A 87 -16.07 1.51 -2.06
C THR A 87 -17.35 2.29 -1.80
N GLU A 88 -17.92 2.89 -2.85
CA GLU A 88 -19.26 3.49 -2.80
C GLU A 88 -20.22 2.49 -2.17
N LYS A 89 -20.77 2.83 -0.99
CA LYS A 89 -21.96 2.15 -0.50
C LYS A 89 -23.11 2.68 -1.31
N VAL A 90 -23.55 1.92 -2.32
CA VAL A 90 -24.88 2.13 -2.89
C VAL A 90 -25.87 1.96 -1.74
N LEU A 91 -26.52 3.07 -1.36
CA LEU A 91 -27.54 3.13 -0.32
C LEU A 91 -28.82 2.41 -0.76
#